data_AF-A0A6A6V008-F1
#
_entry.id   AF-A0A6A6V008-F1
#
_cell.length_a   1.000
_cell.length_b   1.000
_cell.length_c   1.000
_cell.angle_alpha   90.00
_cell.angle_beta   90.00
_cell.angle_gamma   90.00
#
_symmetry.space_group_name_H-M   'P 1'
#
loop_
_entity.id
_entity.type
_entity.pdbx_description
1 polymer ?
#
loop_
_entity_poly.entity_id
_entity_poly.type
_entity_poly.pdbx_seq_one_letter_code
_entity_poly.pdbx_strand_id
1 'polypeptide(L)'
;MTESWLTTSRIVGASLVPLTVAPFAAGSLNPVMDSILCAALVIHSYTGFQACIIDYFPAKRVPFLRTASMWLLRIATVTLGIALYSFETNDVGITEAAKRLWHA
;
A
#
# COMPACT_ATOMS: atom_id res chain seq x y z
N MET A 1 -17.36 -9.55 -4.46
CA MET A 1 -15.89 -9.73 -4.58
C MET A 1 -15.67 -10.79 -5.65
N THR A 2 -14.88 -10.52 -6.68
CA THR A 2 -14.67 -11.46 -7.81
C THR A 2 -13.47 -12.38 -7.54
N GLU A 3 -13.38 -13.51 -8.22
CA GLU A 3 -12.27 -14.45 -8.08
C GLU A 3 -10.92 -13.83 -8.50
N SER A 4 -10.92 -13.01 -9.55
CA SER A 4 -9.76 -12.24 -9.99
C SER A 4 -9.21 -11.30 -8.90
N TRP A 5 -10.09 -10.76 -8.06
CA TRP A 5 -9.73 -9.89 -6.96
C TRP A 5 -8.99 -10.68 -5.86
N LEU A 6 -9.53 -11.84 -5.48
CA LEU A 6 -8.93 -12.73 -4.49
C LEU A 6 -7.55 -13.23 -4.91
N THR A 7 -7.39 -13.62 -6.17
CA THR A 7 -6.10 -14.09 -6.70
C THR A 7 -5.05 -12.98 -6.68
N THR A 8 -5.40 -11.76 -7.11
CA THR A 8 -4.50 -10.61 -7.09
C THR A 8 -4.03 -10.27 -5.68
N SER A 9 -4.95 -10.18 -4.70
CA SER A 9 -4.60 -9.87 -3.31
C SER A 9 -3.67 -10.92 -2.68
N ARG A 10 -3.84 -12.20 -3.03
CA ARG A 10 -2.96 -13.28 -2.58
C ARG A 10 -1.56 -13.18 -3.17
N ILE A 11 -1.46 -12.91 -4.47
CA ILE A 11 -0.16 -12.74 -5.15
C ILE A 11 0.60 -11.55 -4.54
N VAL A 12 -0.07 -10.40 -4.38
CA VAL A 12 0.55 -9.20 -3.79
C VAL A 12 0.96 -9.45 -2.34
N GLY A 13 0.14 -10.14 -1.55
CA GLY A 13 0.49 -10.53 -0.18
C GLY A 13 1.72 -11.45 -0.13
N ALA A 14 1.78 -12.45 -1.02
CA ALA A 14 2.93 -13.36 -1.09
C ALA A 14 4.21 -12.65 -1.55
N SER A 15 4.12 -11.71 -2.50
CA SER A 15 5.29 -10.96 -2.99
C SER A 15 5.85 -9.98 -1.95
N LEU A 16 5.03 -9.49 -1.03
CA LEU A 16 5.48 -8.58 0.03
C LEU A 16 6.44 -9.25 1.03
N VAL A 17 6.34 -10.56 1.25
CA VAL A 17 7.21 -11.29 2.19
C VAL A 17 8.70 -11.14 1.82
N PRO A 18 9.16 -11.46 0.59
CA PRO A 18 10.55 -11.21 0.21
C PRO A 18 10.87 -9.72 0.01
N LEU A 19 9.92 -8.92 -0.49
CA LEU A 19 10.15 -7.49 -0.77
C LEU A 19 10.37 -6.63 0.49
N THR A 20 9.88 -7.07 1.66
CA THR A 20 10.15 -6.39 2.94
C THR A 20 11.54 -6.68 3.49
N VAL A 21 12.21 -7.73 3.02
CA VAL A 21 13.56 -8.12 3.46
C VAL A 21 14.63 -7.64 2.47
N ALA A 22 14.37 -7.78 1.17
CA ALA A 22 15.36 -7.53 0.12
C ALA A 22 16.02 -6.13 0.16
N PRO A 23 15.30 -5.01 0.40
CA PRO A 23 15.91 -3.68 0.46
C PRO A 23 16.85 -3.46 1.65
N PHE A 24 16.67 -4.24 2.72
CA PHE A 24 17.51 -4.17 3.91
C PHE A 24 18.71 -5.13 3.83
N ALA A 25 18.54 -6.27 3.13
CA ALA A 25 19.61 -7.27 2.95
C ALA A 25 20.61 -6.92 1.85
N ALA A 26 20.21 -6.16 0.82
CA ALA A 26 21.04 -5.90 -0.36
C ALA A 26 22.24 -4.96 -0.13
N GLY A 27 22.39 -4.34 1.04
CA GLY A 27 23.53 -3.46 1.37
C GLY A 27 23.57 -2.11 0.64
N SER A 28 22.92 -2.00 -0.53
CA SER A 28 22.69 -0.75 -1.27
C SER A 28 21.20 -0.57 -1.54
N LEU A 29 20.70 0.64 -1.31
CA LEU A 29 19.34 1.03 -1.67
C LEU A 29 19.22 1.12 -3.20
N ASN A 30 18.30 0.35 -3.76
CA ASN A 30 17.97 0.43 -5.19
C ASN A 30 16.62 1.17 -5.32
N PRO A 31 16.59 2.38 -5.91
CA PRO A 31 15.36 3.18 -6.04
C PRO A 31 14.23 2.44 -6.77
N VAL A 32 14.56 1.55 -7.71
CA VAL A 32 13.58 0.72 -8.41
C VAL A 32 12.97 -0.31 -7.45
N MET A 33 13.80 -0.93 -6.60
CA MET A 33 13.31 -1.88 -5.60
C MET A 33 12.44 -1.19 -4.54
N ASP A 34 12.84 0.02 -4.10
CA ASP A 34 12.05 0.80 -3.15
C ASP A 34 10.69 1.18 -3.76
N SER A 35 10.69 1.67 -5.01
CA SER A 35 9.46 1.96 -5.77
C SER A 35 8.55 0.73 -5.92
N ILE A 36 9.11 -0.46 -6.15
CA ILE A 36 8.34 -1.72 -6.23
C ILE A 36 7.73 -2.08 -4.88
N LEU A 37 8.50 -1.96 -3.79
CA LEU A 37 8.00 -2.18 -2.43
C LEU A 37 6.85 -1.20 -2.11
N CYS A 38 7.04 0.08 -2.41
CA CYS A 38 6.04 1.13 -2.25
C CYS A 38 4.75 0.80 -2.99
N ALA A 39 4.84 0.47 -4.28
CA ALA A 39 3.68 0.11 -5.08
C ALA A 39 2.94 -1.12 -4.53
N ALA A 40 3.68 -2.16 -4.15
CA ALA A 40 3.10 -3.37 -3.57
C ALA A 40 2.38 -3.09 -2.23
N LEU A 41 2.98 -2.26 -1.36
CA LEU A 41 2.37 -1.84 -0.08
C LEU A 41 1.08 -1.05 -0.30
N VAL A 42 1.06 -0.11 -1.26
CA VAL A 42 -0.14 0.68 -1.58
C VAL A 42 -1.26 -0.23 -2.09
N ILE A 43 -0.97 -1.14 -3.01
CA ILE A 43 -1.98 -2.06 -3.56
C ILE A 43 -2.52 -2.96 -2.45
N HIS A 44 -1.64 -3.58 -1.64
CA HIS A 44 -2.05 -4.44 -0.54
C HIS A 44 -2.95 -3.70 0.44
N SER A 45 -2.54 -2.51 0.87
CA SER A 45 -3.28 -1.67 1.81
C SER A 45 -4.64 -1.26 1.26
N TYR A 46 -4.73 -0.84 0.00
CA TYR A 46 -6.01 -0.50 -0.64
C TYR A 46 -6.96 -1.71 -0.63
N THR A 47 -6.47 -2.90 -1.02
CA THR A 47 -7.33 -4.09 -1.05
C THR A 47 -7.78 -4.54 0.34
N GLY A 48 -6.89 -4.45 1.35
CA GLY A 48 -7.21 -4.78 2.74
C GLY A 48 -8.24 -3.83 3.33
N PHE A 49 -8.05 -2.52 3.18
CA PHE A 49 -9.02 -1.53 3.66
C PHE A 49 -10.35 -1.61 2.93
N GLN A 50 -10.34 -1.90 1.63
CA GLN A 50 -11.58 -2.11 0.88
C GLN A 50 -12.37 -3.31 1.44
N ALA A 51 -11.70 -4.41 1.79
CA ALA A 51 -12.33 -5.56 2.42
C ALA A 51 -12.93 -5.18 3.79
N CYS A 52 -12.17 -4.49 4.64
CA CYS A 52 -12.67 -3.99 5.93
C CYS A 52 -13.92 -3.11 5.76
N ILE A 53 -13.93 -2.20 4.78
CA ILE A 53 -15.09 -1.33 4.52
C ILE A 53 -16.31 -2.16 4.11
N ILE A 54 -16.12 -3.19 3.27
CA ILE A 54 -17.21 -4.06 2.80
C ILE A 54 -17.81 -4.84 3.98
N ASP A 55 -16.98 -5.36 4.88
CA ASP A 55 -17.40 -6.20 5.99
C ASP A 55 -18.09 -5.40 7.11
N TYR A 56 -17.55 -4.24 7.47
CA TYR A 56 -18.05 -3.44 8.59
C TYR A 56 -19.10 -2.39 8.22
N PHE A 57 -19.16 -1.94 6.96
CA PHE A 57 -20.17 -0.98 6.48
C PHE A 57 -21.13 -1.63 5.47
N PRO A 58 -22.13 -2.40 5.93
CA PRO A 58 -23.04 -3.12 5.05
C PRO A 58 -23.90 -2.14 4.23
N ALA A 59 -23.91 -2.34 2.91
CA ALA A 59 -24.58 -1.44 1.96
C ALA A 59 -26.10 -1.29 2.22
N LYS A 60 -26.75 -2.31 2.79
CA LYS A 60 -28.18 -2.27 3.08
C LYS A 60 -28.54 -1.39 4.28
N ARG A 61 -27.62 -1.23 5.25
CA ARG A 61 -27.89 -0.51 6.51
C ARG A 61 -27.27 0.89 6.51
N VAL A 62 -26.07 1.03 5.96
CA VAL A 62 -25.30 2.30 5.97
C VAL A 62 -24.73 2.64 4.58
N PRO A 63 -25.58 2.74 3.53
CA PRO A 63 -25.11 2.95 2.15
C PRO A 63 -24.29 4.22 1.97
N PHE A 64 -24.67 5.31 2.66
CA PHE A 64 -23.97 6.58 2.60
C PHE A 64 -22.55 6.47 3.19
N LEU A 65 -22.43 5.98 4.42
CA LEU A 65 -21.13 5.84 5.10
C LEU A 65 -20.19 4.90 4.35
N ARG A 66 -20.72 3.79 3.82
CA ARG A 66 -19.95 2.88 2.96
C ARG A 66 -19.41 3.60 1.73
N THR A 67 -20.26 4.36 1.04
CA THR A 67 -19.87 5.08 -0.19
C THR A 67 -18.84 6.18 0.11
N ALA A 68 -19.05 6.95 1.18
CA ALA A 68 -18.11 7.96 1.64
C ALA A 68 -16.74 7.35 1.99
N SER A 69 -16.73 6.25 2.75
CA SER A 69 -15.49 5.54 3.12
C SER A 69 -14.76 4.99 1.90
N MET A 70 -15.48 4.47 0.91
CA MET A 70 -14.89 4.00 -0.36
C MET A 70 -14.25 5.14 -1.16
N TRP A 71 -14.89 6.30 -1.22
CA TRP A 71 -14.32 7.48 -1.89
C TRP A 71 -13.12 8.04 -1.13
N LEU A 72 -13.21 8.12 0.19
CA LEU A 72 -12.08 8.52 1.03
C LEU A 72 -10.88 7.61 0.82
N LEU A 73 -11.10 6.28 0.81
CA LEU A 73 -10.03 5.31 0.55
C LEU A 73 -9.37 5.55 -0.82
N ARG A 74 -10.15 5.80 -1.87
CA ARG A 74 -9.62 6.09 -3.22
C ARG A 74 -8.80 7.37 -3.25
N ILE A 75 -9.32 8.45 -2.68
CA ILE A 75 -8.62 9.75 -2.62
C ILE A 75 -7.32 9.59 -1.84
N ALA A 76 -7.37 8.99 -0.65
CA ALA A 76 -6.20 8.74 0.17
C ALA A 76 -5.14 7.90 -0.56
N THR A 77 -5.56 6.89 -1.33
CA THR A 77 -4.65 6.03 -2.11
C THR A 77 -3.95 6.82 -3.23
N VAL A 78 -4.68 7.67 -3.95
CA VAL A 78 -4.09 8.53 -5.00
C VAL A 78 -3.15 9.56 -4.40
N THR A 79 -3.57 10.24 -3.32
CA THR A 79 -2.74 11.22 -2.61
C THR A 79 -1.47 10.57 -2.08
N LEU A 80 -1.57 9.37 -1.50
CA LEU A 80 -0.42 8.59 -1.05
C LEU A 80 0.49 8.26 -2.23
N GLY A 81 -0.03 7.80 -3.36
CA GLY A 81 0.78 7.53 -4.55
C GLY A 81 1.59 8.73 -5.04
N ILE A 82 0.97 9.93 -5.05
CA ILE A 82 1.67 11.18 -5.40
C ILE A 82 2.75 11.51 -4.36
N ALA A 83 2.43 11.38 -3.07
CA ALA A 83 3.39 11.64 -2.00
C ALA A 83 4.59 10.70 -2.09
N LEU A 84 4.37 9.40 -2.32
CA LEU A 84 5.44 8.42 -2.47
C LEU A 84 6.28 8.69 -3.71
N TYR A 85 5.66 9.03 -4.84
CA TYR A 85 6.41 9.45 -6.04
C TYR A 85 7.32 10.65 -5.75
N SER A 86 6.80 11.66 -5.05
CA SER A 86 7.60 12.83 -4.66
C SER A 86 8.73 12.45 -3.69
N PHE A 87 8.48 11.51 -2.77
CA PHE A 87 9.44 11.07 -1.77
C PHE A 87 10.58 10.26 -2.39
N GLU A 88 10.29 9.40 -3.36
CA GLU A 88 11.31 8.65 -4.11
C GLU A 88 12.12 9.54 -5.07
N THR A 89 11.51 10.59 -5.64
CA THR A 89 12.18 11.44 -6.65
C THR A 89 12.90 12.66 -6.08
N ASN A 90 12.45 13.20 -4.95
CA ASN A 90 12.98 14.44 -4.38
C ASN A 90 13.54 14.28 -2.97
N ASP A 91 13.44 13.09 -2.37
CA ASP A 91 13.93 12.79 -1.02
C ASP A 91 14.71 11.45 -1.01
N VAL A 92 14.92 10.87 0.16
CA VAL A 92 15.77 9.68 0.37
C VAL A 92 15.10 8.33 0.06
N GLY A 93 13.80 8.31 -0.21
CA GLY A 93 13.01 7.08 -0.39
C GLY A 93 12.55 6.44 0.92
N ILE A 94 11.55 5.56 0.84
CA ILE A 94 10.89 4.98 2.04
C ILE A 94 11.86 4.14 2.86
N THR A 95 12.64 3.27 2.22
CA THR A 95 13.47 2.31 2.95
C THR A 95 14.61 2.99 3.71
N GLU A 96 15.19 4.06 3.17
CA GLU A 96 16.19 4.86 3.88
C GLU A 96 15.56 5.70 4.99
N ALA A 97 14.39 6.29 4.75
CA ALA A 97 13.66 7.01 5.78
C ALA A 97 13.33 6.08 6.98
N ALA A 98 12.92 4.84 6.70
CA ALA A 98 12.68 3.83 7.73
C ALA A 98 13.94 3.49 8.53
N LYS A 99 15.10 3.34 7.87
CA LYS A 99 16.39 3.13 8.54
C LYS A 99 16.76 4.29 9.45
N ARG A 100 16.60 5.53 8.98
CA ARG A 100 16.90 6.73 9.78
C ARG A 100 15.97 6.88 10.97
N LEU A 101 14.68 6.61 10.77
CA LEU A 101 13.68 6.65 11.84
C LEU A 101 13.96 5.60 12.93
N TRP A 102 14.48 4.42 12.57
CA TRP A 102 14.83 3.37 13.53
C TRP A 102 15.98 3.75 14.48
N HIS A 103 16.86 4.66 14.04
CA HIS A 103 18.00 5.14 14.80
C HIS A 103 17.78 6.53 15.43
N ALA A 104 16.59 7.11 15.28
CA ALA A 104 16.20 8.38 15.89
C ALA A 104 15.76 8.19 17.34
#